data_AF-A6KLY3-F1
#
_entry.id   AF-A6KLY3-F1
#
_cell.length_a   1.000
_cell.length_b   1.000
_cell.length_c   1.000
_cell.angle_alpha   90.00
_cell.angle_beta   90.00
_cell.angle_gamma   90.00
#
_symmetry.space_group_name_H-M   'P 1'
#
loop_
_entity.id
_entity.type
_entity.pdbx_description
1 polymer ?
#
loop_
_entity_poly.entity_id
_entity_poly.type
_entity_poly.pdbx_seq_one_letter_code
_entity_poly.pdbx_strand_id
1 'polypeptide(L)'
;MGKEEEIARIARRLDKMVTRKNAEGAMDLLRELKNMPITLHLLQSTRVGMSVNALRKQSSDEELIALAKSLIKSWKKLLDVSDGKSRDQGRGTPLPTSSSKDASGTTDLSCKKPDPPRTSSTPRITTFPQVPITCDAVRNKCREMLTLALQTDHDHVAVGVSCEHLSSQIEEHLPGCGKH
;
A
#
# COMPACT_ATOMS: atom_id res chain seq x y z
N MET A 1 3.62 -30.45 -13.39
CA MET A 1 2.60 -30.34 -12.32
C MET A 1 3.21 -30.17 -10.92
N GLY A 2 3.99 -31.11 -10.36
CA GLY A 2 4.30 -31.12 -8.92
C GLY A 2 4.93 -29.87 -8.25
N LYS A 3 5.72 -29.04 -8.96
CA LYS A 3 6.43 -27.89 -8.33
C LYS A 3 5.49 -26.85 -7.69
N GLU A 4 4.32 -26.64 -8.27
CA GLU A 4 3.32 -25.67 -7.77
C GLU A 4 2.64 -26.17 -6.49
N GLU A 5 2.36 -27.48 -6.41
CA GLU A 5 1.79 -28.10 -5.23
C GLU A 5 2.76 -28.08 -4.04
N GLU A 6 4.06 -28.29 -4.30
CA GLU A 6 5.08 -28.24 -3.24
C GLU A 6 5.22 -26.82 -2.68
N ILE A 7 5.21 -25.78 -3.51
CA ILE A 7 5.16 -24.38 -3.06
C ILE A 7 3.92 -24.14 -2.18
N ALA A 8 2.75 -24.64 -2.58
CA ALA A 8 1.55 -24.57 -1.74
C ALA A 8 1.65 -25.40 -0.45
N ARG A 9 2.38 -26.52 -0.44
CA ARG A 9 2.65 -27.33 0.75
C ARG A 9 3.59 -26.61 1.72
N ILE A 10 4.66 -26.00 1.22
CA ILE A 10 5.61 -25.18 1.99
C ILE A 10 4.90 -23.97 2.59
N ALA A 11 4.09 -23.24 1.81
CA ALA A 11 3.29 -22.12 2.30
C ALA A 11 2.41 -22.53 3.50
N ARG A 12 1.69 -23.66 3.38
CA ARG A 12 0.85 -24.21 4.46
C ARG A 12 1.65 -24.74 5.67
N ARG A 13 2.93 -25.10 5.51
CA ARG A 13 3.84 -25.43 6.63
C ARG A 13 4.31 -24.17 7.35
N LEU A 14 4.74 -23.16 6.60
CA LEU A 14 5.16 -21.86 7.15
C LEU A 14 4.02 -21.15 7.91
N ASP A 15 2.79 -21.21 7.41
CA ASP A 15 1.64 -20.60 8.11
C ASP A 15 1.31 -21.31 9.45
N LYS A 16 1.51 -22.64 9.51
CA LYS A 16 1.42 -23.43 10.76
C LYS A 16 2.56 -23.11 11.73
N MET A 17 3.76 -22.82 11.24
CA MET A 17 4.90 -22.35 12.05
C MET A 17 4.65 -20.95 12.61
N VAL A 18 4.13 -20.03 11.79
CA VAL A 18 3.72 -18.68 12.22
C VAL A 18 2.65 -18.72 13.29
N THR A 19 1.54 -19.42 13.04
CA THR A 19 0.42 -19.51 14.01
C THR A 19 0.79 -20.18 15.33
N ARG A 20 1.78 -21.10 15.33
CA ARG A 20 2.32 -21.71 16.56
C ARG A 20 3.54 -20.98 17.15
N LYS A 21 3.98 -19.86 16.56
CA LYS A 21 5.21 -19.11 16.91
C LYS A 21 6.49 -19.97 16.95
N ASN A 22 6.52 -21.10 16.25
CA ASN A 22 7.73 -21.92 16.14
C ASN A 22 8.52 -21.51 14.90
N ALA A 23 9.83 -21.32 15.03
CA ALA A 23 10.76 -21.05 13.92
C ALA A 23 11.62 -22.26 13.54
N GLU A 24 11.58 -23.33 14.33
CA GLU A 24 12.39 -24.54 14.14
C GLU A 24 12.01 -25.27 12.85
N GLY A 25 12.99 -25.50 11.97
CA GLY A 25 12.78 -26.02 10.61
C GLY A 25 12.25 -24.99 9.59
N ALA A 26 11.96 -23.73 9.99
CA ALA A 26 11.50 -22.71 9.05
C ALA A 26 12.61 -22.23 8.10
N MET A 27 13.89 -22.41 8.47
CA MET A 27 15.04 -22.07 7.62
C MET A 27 15.09 -22.88 6.34
N ASP A 28 14.86 -24.19 6.41
CA ASP A 28 14.96 -25.05 5.23
C ASP A 28 13.78 -24.84 4.28
N LEU A 29 12.59 -24.57 4.81
CA LEU A 29 11.42 -24.15 4.01
C LEU A 29 11.68 -22.82 3.26
N LEU A 30 12.43 -21.88 3.84
CA LEU A 30 12.84 -20.64 3.17
C LEU A 30 13.93 -20.87 2.12
N ARG A 31 14.87 -21.80 2.34
CA ARG A 31 15.87 -22.23 1.36
C ARG A 31 15.21 -22.93 0.17
N GLU A 32 14.24 -23.81 0.43
CA GLU A 32 13.45 -24.50 -0.58
C GLU A 32 12.63 -23.52 -1.43
N LEU A 33 11.94 -22.56 -0.81
CA LEU A 33 11.26 -21.46 -1.52
C LEU A 33 12.19 -20.59 -2.36
N LYS A 34 13.45 -20.40 -1.95
CA LYS A 34 14.45 -19.64 -2.74
C LYS A 34 14.89 -20.40 -3.99
N ASN A 35 14.93 -21.72 -3.93
CA ASN A 35 15.38 -22.58 -5.03
C ASN A 35 14.27 -22.84 -6.06
N MET A 36 13.01 -22.53 -5.75
CA MET A 36 11.88 -22.65 -6.68
C MET A 36 11.51 -21.29 -7.29
N PRO A 37 11.37 -21.15 -8.62
CA PRO A 37 10.94 -19.91 -9.25
C PRO A 37 9.44 -19.66 -8.98
N ILE A 38 9.14 -18.82 -8.00
CA ILE A 38 7.76 -18.39 -7.72
C ILE A 38 7.25 -17.48 -8.85
N THR A 39 6.00 -17.70 -9.26
CA THR A 39 5.27 -16.79 -10.16
C THR A 39 4.33 -15.89 -9.35
N LEU A 40 3.90 -14.78 -9.95
CA LEU A 40 2.91 -13.87 -9.33
C LEU A 40 1.61 -14.62 -8.95
N HIS A 41 1.14 -15.51 -9.83
CA HIS A 41 -0.04 -16.35 -9.59
C HIS A 41 0.12 -17.25 -8.36
N LEU A 42 1.29 -17.87 -8.18
CA LEU A 42 1.58 -18.70 -7.00
C LEU A 42 1.68 -17.86 -5.72
N LEU A 43 2.30 -16.68 -5.77
CA LEU A 43 2.39 -15.75 -4.64
C LEU A 43 1.01 -15.28 -4.16
N GLN A 44 0.10 -14.98 -5.10
CA GLN A 44 -1.29 -14.57 -4.83
C GLN A 44 -2.13 -15.74 -4.28
N SER A 45 -2.18 -16.87 -4.99
CA SER A 45 -3.02 -18.02 -4.63
C SER A 45 -2.59 -18.72 -3.34
N THR A 46 -1.29 -18.94 -3.13
CA THR A 46 -0.77 -19.59 -1.90
C THR A 46 -0.65 -18.64 -0.72
N ARG A 47 -0.77 -17.33 -0.94
CA ARG A 47 -0.67 -16.25 0.06
C ARG A 47 0.65 -16.20 0.85
N VAL A 48 1.67 -16.96 0.44
CA VAL A 48 2.95 -17.20 1.15
C VAL A 48 3.72 -15.93 1.54
N GLY A 49 3.54 -14.84 0.79
CA GLY A 49 4.11 -13.52 1.12
C GLY A 49 3.71 -13.00 2.51
N MET A 50 2.50 -13.31 3.00
CA MET A 50 2.07 -12.93 4.34
C MET A 50 2.72 -13.81 5.42
N SER A 51 2.75 -15.13 5.24
CA SER A 51 3.37 -16.07 6.18
C SER A 51 4.89 -15.79 6.31
N VAL A 52 5.60 -15.51 5.21
CA VAL A 52 7.03 -15.14 5.25
C VAL A 52 7.24 -13.76 5.89
N ASN A 53 6.35 -12.78 5.65
CA ASN A 53 6.41 -11.48 6.32
C ASN A 53 6.11 -11.56 7.83
N ALA A 54 5.24 -12.47 8.27
CA ALA A 54 4.98 -12.74 9.68
C ALA A 54 6.15 -13.49 10.33
N LEU A 55 6.70 -14.50 9.65
CA LEU A 55 7.90 -15.23 10.09
C LEU A 55 9.08 -14.27 10.32
N ARG A 56 9.30 -13.31 9.41
CA ARG A 56 10.30 -12.23 9.54
C ARG A 56 9.99 -11.18 10.63
N LYS A 57 8.84 -11.25 11.30
CA LYS A 57 8.49 -10.42 12.47
C LYS A 57 8.60 -11.17 13.80
N GLN A 58 8.41 -12.50 13.80
CA GLN A 58 8.45 -13.32 15.01
C GLN A 58 9.81 -13.98 15.27
N SER A 59 10.62 -14.17 14.24
CA SER A 59 11.94 -14.82 14.36
C SER A 59 12.96 -13.85 14.95
N SER A 60 13.82 -14.35 15.83
CA SER A 60 14.96 -13.59 16.38
C SER A 60 16.29 -13.89 15.66
N ASP A 61 16.31 -14.88 14.77
CA ASP A 61 17.46 -15.30 13.96
C ASP A 61 17.67 -14.33 12.78
N GLU A 62 18.86 -13.73 12.70
CA GLU A 62 19.23 -12.76 11.67
C GLU A 62 19.40 -13.40 10.27
N GLU A 63 19.87 -14.64 10.16
CA GLU A 63 19.97 -15.35 8.87
C GLU A 63 18.57 -15.62 8.31
N LEU A 64 17.67 -16.06 9.19
CA LEU A 64 16.25 -16.32 8.88
C LEU A 64 15.55 -15.02 8.44
N ILE A 65 15.76 -13.93 9.18
CA ILE A 65 15.29 -12.58 8.81
C ILE A 65 15.88 -12.14 7.46
N ALA A 66 17.17 -12.36 7.19
CA ALA A 66 17.83 -11.96 5.95
C ALA A 66 17.31 -12.73 4.73
N LEU A 67 17.14 -14.05 4.84
CA LEU A 67 16.56 -14.88 3.78
C LEU A 67 15.11 -14.48 3.49
N ALA A 68 14.30 -14.28 4.54
CA ALA A 68 12.92 -13.80 4.37
C ALA A 68 12.84 -12.38 3.77
N LYS A 69 13.74 -11.45 4.14
CA LYS A 69 13.88 -10.13 3.49
C LYS A 69 14.21 -10.27 1.99
N SER A 70 15.12 -11.19 1.64
CA SER A 70 15.56 -11.42 0.26
C SER A 70 14.40 -11.92 -0.63
N LEU A 71 13.65 -12.92 -0.14
CA LEU A 71 12.45 -13.44 -0.82
C LEU A 71 11.39 -12.36 -1.01
N ILE A 72 11.04 -11.60 0.05
CA ILE A 72 10.07 -10.51 -0.07
C ILE A 72 10.51 -9.45 -1.09
N LYS A 73 11.81 -9.14 -1.18
CA LYS A 73 12.35 -8.18 -2.15
C LYS A 73 12.29 -8.70 -3.59
N SER A 74 12.59 -9.99 -3.83
CA SER A 74 12.47 -10.58 -5.17
C SER A 74 11.01 -10.65 -5.62
N TRP A 75 10.10 -11.03 -4.73
CA TRP A 75 8.67 -11.11 -4.99
C TRP A 75 8.04 -9.74 -5.23
N LYS A 76 8.45 -8.69 -4.49
CA LYS A 76 8.01 -7.33 -4.77
C LYS A 76 8.46 -6.86 -6.16
N LYS A 77 9.69 -7.17 -6.59
CA LYS A 77 10.14 -6.82 -7.94
C LYS A 77 9.28 -7.45 -9.05
N LEU A 78 8.72 -8.65 -8.83
CA LEU A 78 7.79 -9.28 -9.78
C LEU A 78 6.45 -8.52 -9.89
N LEU A 79 5.98 -7.93 -8.78
CA LEU A 79 4.82 -7.03 -8.77
C LEU A 79 5.14 -5.69 -9.47
N ASP A 80 6.23 -5.04 -9.06
CA ASP A 80 6.65 -3.73 -9.61
C ASP A 80 6.90 -3.78 -11.14
N VAL A 81 7.37 -4.92 -11.67
CA VAL A 81 7.54 -5.14 -13.13
C VAL A 81 6.21 -5.46 -13.83
N SER A 82 5.25 -6.11 -13.16
CA SER A 82 3.94 -6.41 -13.73
C SER A 82 3.02 -5.18 -13.79
N ASP A 83 3.19 -4.23 -12.88
CA ASP A 83 2.47 -2.94 -12.85
C ASP A 83 3.08 -1.89 -13.80
N GLY A 84 4.32 -2.13 -14.25
CA GLY A 84 5.18 -1.19 -14.99
C GLY A 84 4.73 -0.74 -16.38
N LYS A 85 3.50 -1.05 -16.83
CA LYS A 85 2.97 -0.58 -18.13
C LYS A 85 2.35 0.82 -18.08
N SER A 86 2.42 1.56 -16.97
CA SER A 86 1.81 2.91 -16.89
C SER A 86 2.57 3.99 -16.11
N ARG A 87 3.82 3.78 -15.65
CA ARG A 87 4.61 4.87 -15.01
C ARG A 87 6.06 4.91 -15.48
N ASP A 88 6.33 5.87 -16.35
CA ASP A 88 7.65 6.32 -16.76
C ASP A 88 8.34 7.18 -15.67
N GLN A 89 9.66 7.34 -15.79
CA GLN A 89 10.57 8.30 -15.16
C GLN A 89 10.41 8.67 -13.66
N GLY A 90 11.49 8.40 -12.91
CA GLY A 90 11.65 8.83 -11.51
C GLY A 90 13.05 8.63 -10.92
N ARG A 91 14.12 8.67 -11.73
CA ARG A 91 15.50 8.43 -11.27
C ARG A 91 16.06 9.65 -10.53
N GLY A 92 15.78 9.76 -9.23
CA GLY A 92 16.43 10.72 -8.34
C GLY A 92 17.86 10.33 -7.99
N THR A 93 18.85 10.80 -8.75
CA THR A 93 20.28 10.77 -8.37
C THR A 93 20.74 12.19 -8.05
N PRO A 94 21.17 12.51 -6.82
CA PRO A 94 21.57 13.86 -6.43
C PRO A 94 23.07 14.10 -6.69
N LEU A 95 23.42 15.26 -7.27
CA LEU A 95 24.72 15.97 -7.27
C LEU A 95 24.50 17.35 -8.00
N PRO A 96 25.40 18.36 -7.91
CA PRO A 96 24.95 19.73 -7.62
C PRO A 96 25.50 20.82 -8.57
N THR A 97 25.40 22.10 -8.15
CA THR A 97 25.94 23.35 -8.77
C THR A 97 25.21 23.83 -10.03
N SER A 98 25.09 25.14 -10.34
CA SER A 98 25.24 26.38 -9.54
C SER A 98 24.67 27.56 -10.34
N SER A 99 24.10 28.59 -9.66
CA SER A 99 23.95 30.00 -10.12
C SER A 99 23.06 30.28 -11.37
N SER A 100 22.37 31.42 -11.53
CA SER A 100 22.28 32.65 -10.71
C SER A 100 21.11 33.56 -11.14
N LYS A 101 20.45 34.24 -10.16
CA LYS A 101 19.69 35.53 -10.27
C LYS A 101 18.45 35.52 -11.21
N ASP A 102 17.41 36.34 -11.09
CA ASP A 102 16.77 37.19 -10.06
C ASP A 102 15.38 37.54 -10.66
N ALA A 103 14.26 37.77 -9.97
CA ALA A 103 13.82 37.64 -8.58
C ALA A 103 12.27 37.40 -8.65
N SER A 104 11.39 37.51 -7.64
CA SER A 104 11.43 37.90 -6.23
C SER A 104 10.24 37.24 -5.49
N GLY A 105 10.22 37.22 -4.15
CA GLY A 105 9.15 36.54 -3.38
C GLY A 105 9.49 36.26 -1.92
N THR A 106 9.82 37.33 -1.17
CA THR A 106 10.05 37.41 0.29
C THR A 106 9.63 36.23 1.20
N THR A 107 10.64 35.63 1.88
CA THR A 107 10.69 35.18 3.31
C THR A 107 9.52 34.38 3.95
N ASP A 108 9.73 33.38 4.82
CA ASP A 108 10.96 32.94 5.52
C ASP A 108 11.05 31.42 5.77
N LEU A 109 12.26 31.02 6.15
CA LEU A 109 12.81 29.68 6.39
C LEU A 109 12.09 28.85 7.47
N SER A 110 12.11 27.52 7.30
CA SER A 110 12.94 26.60 8.13
C SER A 110 12.32 25.21 8.30
N CYS A 111 13.05 24.16 7.89
CA CYS A 111 12.67 22.77 8.14
C CYS A 111 13.38 22.23 9.40
N LYS A 112 12.63 21.87 10.44
CA LYS A 112 13.13 21.04 11.55
C LYS A 112 12.08 20.04 12.04
N LYS A 113 12.55 18.81 12.29
CA LYS A 113 11.87 17.76 13.08
C LYS A 113 12.83 17.34 14.19
N PRO A 114 12.40 17.40 15.47
CA PRO A 114 12.40 16.18 16.28
C PRO A 114 11.19 16.07 17.24
N ASP A 115 10.69 14.83 17.34
CA ASP A 115 9.97 14.06 18.40
C ASP A 115 9.41 14.67 19.74
N PRO A 116 8.53 13.94 20.49
CA PRO A 116 7.38 14.51 21.22
C PRO A 116 7.56 14.67 22.75
N PRO A 117 6.59 15.26 23.50
CA PRO A 117 5.63 14.40 24.24
C PRO A 117 4.21 14.96 24.61
N ARG A 118 3.23 14.03 24.71
CA ARG A 118 2.19 13.89 25.79
C ARG A 118 1.03 14.91 26.01
N THR A 119 -0.22 14.39 25.90
CA THR A 119 -1.55 14.90 26.41
C THR A 119 -2.06 16.25 25.87
N SER A 120 -3.36 16.56 25.77
CA SER A 120 -4.65 15.91 26.14
C SER A 120 -5.66 16.17 24.99
N SER A 121 -6.84 15.55 24.79
CA SER A 121 -7.75 14.81 25.68
C SER A 121 -8.63 13.83 24.87
N THR A 122 -9.19 12.80 25.51
CA THR A 122 -10.24 11.93 24.93
C THR A 122 -11.65 12.45 25.23
N PRO A 123 -12.65 12.06 24.41
CA PRO A 123 -13.74 11.32 25.04
C PRO A 123 -14.24 10.08 24.27
N ARG A 124 -14.41 9.00 25.04
CA ARG A 124 -15.52 8.03 24.96
C ARG A 124 -15.69 7.20 23.68
N ILE A 125 -15.14 5.99 23.74
CA ILE A 125 -15.67 4.82 23.02
C ILE A 125 -17.13 4.58 23.46
N THR A 126 -18.07 4.51 22.52
CA THR A 126 -19.33 3.76 22.66
C THR A 126 -19.96 3.49 21.29
N THR A 127 -20.65 2.35 21.16
CA THR A 127 -21.50 1.93 20.02
C THR A 127 -20.81 1.72 18.65
N PHE A 128 -20.72 0.46 18.23
CA PHE A 128 -20.54 0.07 16.83
C PHE A 128 -21.89 0.09 16.06
N PRO A 129 -21.91 0.24 14.72
CA PRO A 129 -20.81 0.58 13.82
C PRO A 129 -21.05 1.95 13.17
N GLN A 130 -20.42 3.02 13.69
CA GLN A 130 -20.44 4.30 12.98
C GLN A 130 -19.40 4.31 11.85
N VAL A 131 -19.82 4.78 10.67
CA VAL A 131 -18.96 4.93 9.48
C VAL A 131 -17.85 5.94 9.79
N PRO A 132 -16.58 5.68 9.45
CA PRO A 132 -15.52 6.65 9.68
C PRO A 132 -15.79 7.98 8.96
N ILE A 133 -15.91 9.06 9.74
CA ILE A 133 -15.98 10.42 9.22
C ILE A 133 -14.75 10.73 8.36
N THR A 134 -14.93 10.74 7.03
CA THR A 134 -13.86 11.01 6.09
C THR A 134 -13.44 12.47 6.18
N CYS A 135 -12.15 12.72 6.39
CA CYS A 135 -11.57 14.05 6.23
C CYS A 135 -11.84 14.59 4.82
N ASP A 136 -12.04 15.90 4.70
CA ASP A 136 -12.46 16.58 3.46
C ASP A 136 -11.51 16.34 2.29
N ALA A 137 -10.21 16.11 2.56
CA ALA A 137 -9.25 15.70 1.54
C ALA A 137 -9.62 14.37 0.85
N VAL A 138 -10.18 13.40 1.58
CA VAL A 138 -10.66 12.12 1.03
C VAL A 138 -11.98 12.33 0.29
N ARG A 139 -12.88 13.17 0.83
CA ARG A 139 -14.14 13.54 0.18
C ARG A 139 -13.91 14.19 -1.18
N ASN A 140 -13.02 15.19 -1.23
CA ASN A 140 -12.68 15.91 -2.45
C ASN A 140 -12.04 14.98 -3.48
N LYS A 141 -11.19 14.03 -3.07
CA LYS A 141 -10.63 13.02 -3.98
C LYS A 141 -11.68 12.03 -4.49
N CYS A 142 -12.68 11.68 -3.67
CA CYS A 142 -13.82 10.87 -4.11
C CYS A 142 -14.64 11.60 -5.18
N ARG A 143 -14.98 12.87 -4.94
CA ARG A 143 -15.67 13.75 -5.91
C ARG A 143 -14.89 13.90 -7.22
N GLU A 144 -13.58 14.11 -7.17
CA GLU A 144 -12.72 14.18 -8.35
C GLU A 144 -12.76 12.88 -9.19
N MET A 145 -12.64 11.70 -8.55
CA MET A 145 -12.73 10.41 -9.24
C MET A 145 -14.13 10.17 -9.84
N LEU A 146 -15.19 10.59 -9.14
CA LEU A 146 -16.56 10.53 -9.65
C LEU A 146 -16.76 11.47 -10.86
N THR A 147 -16.23 12.69 -10.81
CA THR A 147 -16.24 13.62 -11.96
C THR A 147 -15.56 12.98 -13.17
N LEU A 148 -14.36 12.42 -13.00
CA LEU A 148 -13.61 11.78 -14.10
C LEU A 148 -14.36 10.56 -14.67
N ALA A 149 -15.00 9.75 -13.83
CA ALA A 149 -15.81 8.61 -14.29
C ALA A 149 -17.05 9.05 -15.08
N LEU A 150 -17.69 10.16 -14.70
CA LEU A 150 -18.80 10.77 -15.44
C LEU A 150 -18.35 11.49 -16.73
N GLN A 151 -17.05 11.76 -16.89
CA GLN A 151 -16.50 12.42 -18.08
C GLN A 151 -16.06 11.45 -19.18
N THR A 152 -16.06 10.14 -18.91
CA THR A 152 -15.84 9.08 -19.91
C THR A 152 -16.74 9.30 -21.12
N ASP A 153 -16.18 9.12 -22.33
CA ASP A 153 -16.86 9.27 -23.62
C ASP A 153 -17.43 10.66 -23.98
N HIS A 154 -17.21 11.70 -23.15
CA HIS A 154 -17.57 13.11 -23.38
C HIS A 154 -19.06 13.47 -23.59
N ASP A 155 -19.99 12.50 -23.59
CA ASP A 155 -21.43 12.71 -23.83
C ASP A 155 -22.08 13.77 -22.92
N HIS A 156 -21.55 13.98 -21.72
CA HIS A 156 -22.00 15.04 -20.79
C HIS A 156 -22.01 16.45 -21.43
N VAL A 157 -21.13 16.72 -22.41
CA VAL A 157 -21.10 17.98 -23.16
C VAL A 157 -22.32 18.11 -24.09
N ALA A 158 -22.74 17.00 -24.71
CA ALA A 158 -23.90 16.97 -25.61
C ALA A 158 -25.24 17.03 -24.84
N VAL A 159 -25.30 16.47 -23.63
CA VAL A 159 -26.48 16.53 -22.74
C VAL A 159 -26.50 17.82 -21.90
N GLY A 160 -25.42 18.60 -21.88
CA GLY A 160 -25.33 19.88 -21.15
C GLY A 160 -25.21 19.73 -19.63
N VAL A 161 -24.65 18.62 -19.15
CA VAL A 161 -24.68 18.22 -17.74
C VAL A 161 -23.35 18.51 -17.04
N SER A 162 -23.39 19.24 -15.92
CA SER A 162 -22.21 19.47 -15.08
C SER A 162 -21.85 18.23 -14.26
N CYS A 163 -20.80 17.52 -14.69
CA CYS A 163 -20.27 16.35 -13.99
C CYS A 163 -19.82 16.64 -12.55
N GLU A 164 -19.32 17.85 -12.25
CA GLU A 164 -18.96 18.24 -10.88
C GLU A 164 -20.18 18.42 -9.97
N HIS A 165 -21.28 18.93 -10.51
CA HIS A 165 -22.51 19.07 -9.74
C HIS A 165 -23.14 17.70 -9.46
N LEU A 166 -23.08 16.78 -10.43
CA LEU A 166 -23.49 15.38 -10.21
C LEU A 166 -22.56 14.65 -9.23
N SER A 167 -21.23 14.75 -9.36
CA SER A 167 -20.31 14.06 -8.44
C SER A 167 -20.42 14.58 -7.00
N SER A 168 -20.71 15.88 -6.83
CA SER A 168 -21.09 16.47 -5.54
C SER A 168 -22.35 15.84 -4.96
N GLN A 169 -23.43 15.75 -5.74
CA GLN A 169 -24.69 15.15 -5.27
C GLN A 169 -24.55 13.65 -4.98
N ILE A 170 -23.83 12.90 -5.84
CA ILE A 170 -23.61 11.46 -5.65
C ILE A 170 -22.90 11.20 -4.33
N GLU A 171 -21.84 11.95 -4.00
CA GLU A 171 -21.14 11.79 -2.73
C GLU A 171 -21.99 12.21 -1.52
N GLU A 172 -22.79 13.28 -1.62
CA GLU A 172 -23.74 13.67 -0.55
C GLU A 172 -24.81 12.59 -0.26
N HIS A 173 -25.16 11.78 -1.28
CA HIS A 173 -26.13 10.69 -1.15
C HIS A 173 -25.49 9.34 -0.79
N LEU A 174 -24.15 9.25 -0.68
CA LEU A 174 -23.51 8.06 -0.11
C LEU A 174 -23.74 8.02 1.42
N PRO A 175 -24.21 6.90 1.99
CA PRO A 175 -24.52 6.80 3.42
C PRO A 175 -23.25 6.72 4.27
N GLY A 176 -22.57 7.86 4.45
CA GLY A 176 -21.33 7.98 5.21
C GLY A 176 -20.98 9.36 5.75
N CYS A 177 -21.67 10.45 5.34
CA CYS A 177 -21.37 11.80 5.82
C CYS A 177 -22.63 12.68 6.03
N GLY A 178 -22.81 13.14 7.27
CA GLY A 178 -23.40 14.44 7.59
C GLY A 178 -24.83 14.74 7.15
N LYS A 179 -25.84 14.13 7.81
CA LYS A 179 -27.15 14.80 7.99
C LYS A 179 -27.44 14.95 9.49
N HIS A 180 -27.23 16.18 9.97
CA HIS A 180 -27.62 16.70 11.29
C HIS A 180 -27.79 18.22 11.19
#